data_AF-F3KJA7-F1
#
_entry.id   AF-F3KJA7-F1
#
_cell.length_a   1.000
_cell.length_b   1.000
_cell.length_c   1.000
_cell.angle_alpha   90.00
_cell.angle_beta   90.00
_cell.angle_gamma   90.00
#
_symmetry.space_group_name_H-M   'P 1'
#
loop_
_entity.id
_entity.type
_entity.pdbx_description
1 polymer ?
#
loop_
_entity_poly.entity_id
_entity_poly.type
_entity_poly.pdbx_seq_one_letter_code
_entity_poly.pdbx_strand_id
1 'polypeptide(L)'
;MSGLDEWRERIGTDAAEQIMKDAQIHGTMTHKLCEDYLNNKESNGDFLDIPKNHFEKLKPYLHKMNNIQGIELPLFSDEFKIAGTCDCIAEYNGDLSIIDFKTSRSRLMEHYDKVQKYFMQATAYSLMWKERTGIDIDQIVIIGSEETGDIAEFIKIPFDFKEVLIEKIEEFHKLGTTYRETL
;
A
#
# COMPACT_ATOMS: atom_id res chain seq x y z
N MET A 1 -1.42 1.46 25.52
CA MET A 1 -2.47 1.57 24.48
C MET A 1 -1.82 1.98 23.19
N SER A 2 -2.32 1.50 22.05
CA SER A 2 -1.87 2.00 20.76
C SER A 2 -2.48 3.38 20.50
N GLY A 3 -1.87 4.19 19.61
CA GLY A 3 -2.46 5.47 19.20
C GLY A 3 -3.82 5.31 18.50
N LEU A 4 -4.15 4.10 18.02
CA LEU A 4 -5.48 3.78 17.49
C LEU A 4 -6.51 3.63 18.62
N ASP A 5 -6.12 3.03 19.76
CA ASP A 5 -6.99 2.82 20.90
C ASP A 5 -7.33 4.16 21.57
N GLU A 6 -6.33 5.02 21.77
CA GLU A 6 -6.52 6.38 22.29
C GLU A 6 -7.41 7.23 21.37
N TRP A 7 -7.27 7.07 20.05
CA TRP A 7 -8.13 7.75 19.08
C TRP A 7 -9.57 7.22 19.16
N ARG A 8 -9.77 5.90 19.23
CA ARG A 8 -11.09 5.26 19.38
C ARG A 8 -11.81 5.72 20.65
N GLU A 9 -11.10 5.74 21.78
CA GLU A 9 -11.67 6.23 23.04
C GLU A 9 -12.11 7.70 22.94
N ARG A 10 -11.35 8.53 22.22
CA ARG A 10 -11.66 9.95 22.07
C ARG A 10 -12.93 10.23 21.27
N ILE A 11 -13.19 9.46 20.21
CA ILE A 11 -14.31 9.72 19.30
C ILE A 11 -15.53 8.81 19.55
N GLY A 12 -15.36 7.75 20.34
CA GLY A 12 -16.37 6.72 20.60
C GLY A 12 -16.34 5.59 19.57
N THR A 13 -16.62 4.36 20.04
CA THR A 13 -16.51 3.12 19.26
C THR A 13 -17.33 3.15 17.97
N ASP A 14 -18.62 3.47 18.02
CA ASP A 14 -19.52 3.45 16.86
C ASP A 14 -19.07 4.43 15.77
N ALA A 15 -18.66 5.65 16.17
CA ALA A 15 -18.16 6.65 15.25
C ALA A 15 -16.81 6.23 14.63
N ALA A 16 -15.93 5.60 15.43
CA ALA A 16 -14.67 5.07 14.96
C ALA A 16 -14.86 3.96 13.94
N GLU A 17 -15.77 3.02 14.19
CA GLU A 17 -16.10 1.92 13.29
C GLU A 17 -16.66 2.43 11.96
N GLN A 18 -17.59 3.38 12.00
CA GLN A 18 -18.15 3.97 10.79
C GLN A 18 -17.06 4.68 9.98
N ILE A 19 -16.21 5.48 10.63
CA ILE A 19 -15.08 6.15 9.98
C ILE A 19 -14.14 5.13 9.31
N MET A 20 -13.81 4.04 9.99
CA MET A 20 -12.92 3.01 9.46
C MET A 20 -13.54 2.33 8.24
N LYS A 21 -14.83 2.01 8.30
CA LYS A 21 -15.58 1.41 7.20
C LYS A 21 -15.62 2.32 5.98
N ASP A 22 -15.90 3.61 6.18
CA ASP A 22 -15.92 4.59 5.09
C ASP A 22 -14.53 4.72 4.45
N ALA A 23 -13.47 4.77 5.26
CA ALA A 23 -12.09 4.82 4.78
C ALA A 23 -11.72 3.58 3.93
N GLN A 24 -12.15 2.38 4.35
CA GLN A 24 -11.95 1.16 3.57
C GLN A 24 -12.70 1.22 2.24
N ILE A 25 -13.98 1.60 2.24
CA ILE A 25 -14.78 1.73 1.01
C ILE A 25 -14.13 2.74 0.05
N HIS A 26 -13.71 3.89 0.56
CA HIS A 26 -13.09 4.92 -0.27
C HIS A 26 -11.75 4.46 -0.87
N GLY A 27 -10.92 3.77 -0.09
CA GLY A 27 -9.67 3.19 -0.55
C GLY A 27 -9.89 2.18 -1.67
N THR A 28 -10.78 1.20 -1.46
CA THR A 28 -11.12 0.18 -2.47
C THR A 28 -11.65 0.80 -3.76
N MET A 29 -12.55 1.78 -3.67
CA MET A 29 -13.06 2.47 -4.86
C MET A 29 -11.98 3.26 -5.60
N THR A 30 -11.07 3.90 -4.86
CA THR A 30 -9.96 4.68 -5.47
C THR A 30 -8.98 3.76 -6.18
N HIS A 31 -8.61 2.63 -5.56
CA HIS A 31 -7.78 1.61 -6.17
C HIS A 31 -8.41 1.07 -7.45
N LYS A 32 -9.72 0.78 -7.42
CA LYS A 32 -10.44 0.31 -8.61
C LYS A 32 -10.38 1.31 -9.77
N LEU A 33 -10.55 2.59 -9.49
CA LEU A 33 -10.41 3.64 -10.50
C LEU A 33 -8.99 3.70 -11.09
N CYS A 34 -7.95 3.55 -10.26
CA CYS A 34 -6.56 3.49 -10.72
C CYS A 34 -6.29 2.24 -11.56
N GLU A 35 -6.78 1.08 -11.12
CA GLU A 35 -6.67 -0.21 -11.82
C GLU A 35 -7.29 -0.14 -13.21
N ASP A 36 -8.54 0.33 -13.30
CA ASP A 36 -9.24 0.48 -14.58
C ASP A 36 -8.50 1.45 -15.50
N TYR A 37 -8.04 2.59 -14.97
CA TYR A 37 -7.28 3.57 -15.74
C TYR A 37 -5.98 3.00 -16.31
N LEU A 38 -5.17 2.33 -15.49
CA LEU A 38 -3.92 1.71 -15.90
C LEU A 38 -4.13 0.55 -16.90
N ASN A 39 -5.29 -0.10 -16.84
CA ASN A 39 -5.69 -1.12 -17.80
C ASN A 39 -6.33 -0.54 -19.09
N ASN A 40 -6.39 0.79 -19.25
CA ASN A 40 -7.11 1.46 -20.33
C ASN A 40 -8.58 1.03 -20.44
N LYS A 41 -9.23 0.78 -19.30
CA LYS A 41 -10.65 0.43 -19.19
C LYS A 41 -11.44 1.63 -18.69
N GLU A 42 -12.67 1.75 -19.18
CA GLU A 42 -13.63 2.66 -18.54
C GLU A 42 -14.08 2.07 -17.21
N SER A 43 -14.05 2.90 -16.17
CA SER A 43 -14.57 2.54 -14.86
C SER A 43 -16.10 2.52 -14.89
N ASN A 44 -16.66 1.32 -14.74
CA ASN A 44 -18.10 1.10 -14.67
C ASN A 44 -18.53 0.99 -13.21
N GLY A 45 -19.45 1.84 -12.77
CA GLY A 45 -20.05 1.76 -11.43
C GLY A 45 -20.34 3.13 -10.80
N ASP A 46 -21.12 3.09 -9.71
CA ASP A 46 -21.43 4.27 -8.91
C ASP A 46 -20.30 4.56 -7.92
N PHE A 47 -19.28 5.29 -8.37
CA PHE A 47 -18.21 5.76 -7.50
C PHE A 47 -18.64 7.02 -6.74
N LEU A 48 -18.32 7.04 -5.44
CA LEU A 48 -18.51 8.19 -4.57
C LEU A 48 -17.59 9.36 -4.98
N ASP A 49 -17.95 10.58 -4.59
CA ASP A 49 -17.20 11.79 -4.96
C ASP A 49 -15.79 11.83 -4.36
N ILE A 50 -15.62 11.33 -3.13
CA ILE A 50 -14.31 11.30 -2.45
C ILE A 50 -13.31 10.41 -3.21
N PRO A 51 -13.61 9.14 -3.55
CA PRO A 51 -12.78 8.31 -4.43
C PRO A 51 -12.46 8.93 -5.78
N LYS A 52 -13.46 9.54 -6.46
CA LYS A 52 -13.25 10.22 -7.74
C LYS A 52 -12.25 11.37 -7.60
N ASN A 53 -12.38 12.17 -6.54
CA ASN A 53 -11.44 13.27 -6.27
C ASN A 53 -10.03 12.76 -5.98
N HIS A 54 -9.88 11.68 -5.19
CA HIS A 54 -8.58 11.06 -4.96
C HIS A 54 -7.96 10.54 -6.26
N PHE A 55 -8.74 9.87 -7.10
CA PHE A 55 -8.31 9.37 -8.39
C PHE A 55 -7.83 10.50 -9.33
N GLU A 56 -8.60 11.59 -9.47
CA GLU A 56 -8.19 12.71 -10.32
C GLU A 56 -6.88 13.37 -9.83
N LYS A 57 -6.63 13.42 -8.51
CA LYS A 57 -5.33 13.85 -7.97
C LYS A 57 -4.20 12.86 -8.28
N LEU A 58 -4.47 11.56 -8.30
CA LEU A 58 -3.47 10.51 -8.57
C LEU A 58 -3.12 10.38 -10.05
N LYS A 59 -4.05 10.71 -10.95
CA LYS A 59 -3.93 10.54 -12.40
C LYS A 59 -2.63 11.09 -13.02
N PRO A 60 -2.13 12.31 -12.67
CA PRO A 60 -0.84 12.79 -13.17
C PRO A 60 0.35 11.90 -12.80
N TYR A 61 0.27 11.15 -11.69
CA TYR A 61 1.30 10.21 -11.26
C TYR A 61 1.14 8.85 -11.95
N LEU A 62 -0.09 8.43 -12.26
CA LEU A 62 -0.33 7.27 -13.12
C LEU A 62 0.28 7.46 -14.52
N HIS A 63 0.31 8.68 -15.05
CA HIS A 63 0.96 8.99 -16.33
C HIS A 63 2.49 8.81 -16.33
N LYS A 64 3.12 8.75 -15.15
CA LYS A 64 4.56 8.47 -15.03
C LYS A 64 4.88 6.97 -15.13
N MET A 65 3.84 6.13 -15.18
CA MET A 65 3.97 4.68 -15.28
C MET A 65 4.00 4.24 -16.74
N ASN A 66 4.86 3.27 -17.02
CA ASN A 66 4.92 2.59 -18.32
C ASN A 66 5.29 1.11 -18.12
N ASN A 67 5.23 0.31 -19.18
CA ASN A 67 5.69 -1.09 -19.18
C ASN A 67 5.15 -1.91 -17.99
N ILE A 68 3.83 -1.84 -17.78
CA ILE A 68 3.13 -2.48 -16.66
C ILE A 68 3.34 -4.00 -16.71
N GLN A 69 3.89 -4.56 -15.63
CA GLN A 69 4.13 -6.00 -15.45
C GLN A 69 2.95 -6.68 -14.76
N GLY A 70 2.23 -5.98 -13.88
CA GLY A 70 1.06 -6.51 -13.19
C GLY A 70 0.33 -5.44 -12.38
N ILE A 71 -0.98 -5.62 -12.21
CA ILE A 71 -1.85 -4.79 -11.38
C ILE A 71 -2.69 -5.75 -10.53
N GLU A 72 -2.87 -5.45 -9.24
CA GLU A 72 -3.54 -6.34 -8.27
C GLU A 72 -2.97 -7.76 -8.32
N LEU A 73 -1.64 -7.87 -8.35
CA LEU A 73 -0.93 -9.11 -8.60
C LEU A 73 -0.68 -9.87 -7.28
N PRO A 74 -1.22 -11.09 -7.12
CA PRO A 74 -0.88 -11.93 -5.97
C PRO A 74 0.59 -12.37 -6.04
N LEU A 75 1.32 -12.17 -4.96
CA LEU A 75 2.71 -12.55 -4.79
C LEU A 75 2.90 -13.32 -3.49
N PHE A 76 3.92 -14.16 -3.47
CA PHE A 76 4.30 -14.91 -2.28
C PHE A 76 5.80 -15.18 -2.27
N SER A 77 6.30 -15.46 -1.06
CA SER A 77 7.67 -15.88 -0.80
C SER A 77 7.64 -17.19 -0.01
N ASP A 78 8.29 -18.22 -0.55
CA ASP A 78 8.52 -19.48 0.15
C ASP A 78 9.62 -19.30 1.22
N GLU A 79 10.64 -18.50 0.93
CA GLU A 79 11.73 -18.16 1.88
C GLU A 79 11.19 -17.49 3.15
N PHE A 80 10.42 -16.42 2.97
CA PHE A 80 9.89 -15.63 4.07
C PHE A 80 8.51 -16.08 4.55
N LYS A 81 7.88 -17.08 3.90
CA LYS A 81 6.55 -17.63 4.26
C LYS A 81 5.44 -16.59 4.38
N ILE A 82 5.48 -15.57 3.52
CA ILE A 82 4.50 -14.50 3.46
C ILE A 82 3.91 -14.40 2.06
N ALA A 83 2.69 -13.90 1.96
CA ALA A 83 2.00 -13.65 0.70
C ALA A 83 1.14 -12.39 0.81
N GLY A 84 0.82 -11.79 -0.32
CA GLY A 84 -0.08 -10.64 -0.40
C GLY A 84 -0.38 -10.25 -1.84
N THR A 85 -1.10 -9.15 -2.02
CA THR A 85 -1.44 -8.62 -3.35
C THR A 85 -0.80 -7.27 -3.53
N CYS A 86 0.02 -7.14 -4.56
CA CYS A 86 0.68 -5.90 -4.92
C CYS A 86 -0.23 -5.06 -5.82
N ASP A 87 -0.43 -3.78 -5.48
CA ASP A 87 -1.28 -2.87 -6.25
C ASP A 87 -0.81 -2.76 -7.71
N CYS A 88 0.47 -2.47 -7.95
CA CYS A 88 1.02 -2.33 -9.29
C CYS A 88 2.54 -2.59 -9.34
N ILE A 89 2.98 -3.24 -10.42
CA ILE A 89 4.38 -3.41 -10.79
C ILE A 89 4.55 -2.86 -12.20
N ALA A 90 5.37 -1.82 -12.35
CA ALA A 90 5.55 -1.11 -13.61
C ALA A 90 6.86 -0.30 -13.58
N GLU A 91 7.30 0.22 -14.73
CA GLU A 91 8.33 1.25 -14.74
C GLU A 91 7.74 2.59 -14.31
N TYR A 92 8.32 3.21 -13.28
CA TYR A 92 7.93 4.53 -12.80
C TYR A 92 9.05 5.52 -13.03
N ASN A 93 8.83 6.51 -13.90
CA ASN A 93 9.88 7.39 -14.42
C ASN A 93 11.07 6.62 -15.06
N GLY A 94 10.83 5.41 -15.57
CA GLY A 94 11.82 4.57 -16.26
C GLY A 94 12.47 3.46 -15.43
N ASP A 95 12.26 3.44 -14.10
CA ASP A 95 12.84 2.43 -13.21
C ASP A 95 11.79 1.39 -12.80
N LEU A 96 12.13 0.10 -12.82
CA LEU A 96 11.18 -0.96 -12.49
C LEU A 96 10.81 -0.88 -11.01
N SER A 97 9.53 -0.75 -10.73
CA SER A 97 9.01 -0.31 -9.43
C SER A 97 7.91 -1.21 -8.89
N ILE A 98 7.92 -1.45 -7.58
CA ILE A 98 6.68 -1.74 -6.84
C ILE A 98 6.01 -0.41 -6.54
N ILE A 99 4.75 -0.26 -6.92
CA ILE A 99 3.99 0.98 -6.75
C ILE A 99 2.74 0.67 -5.91
N ASP A 100 2.52 1.45 -4.86
CA ASP A 100 1.42 1.28 -3.92
C ASP A 100 0.68 2.61 -3.72
N PHE A 101 -0.64 2.57 -3.88
CA PHE A 101 -1.51 3.75 -3.80
C PHE A 101 -2.12 3.84 -2.41
N LYS A 102 -2.06 4.99 -1.76
CA LYS A 102 -2.70 5.20 -0.45
C LYS A 102 -3.70 6.36 -0.52
N THR A 103 -4.83 6.21 0.16
CA THR A 103 -5.71 7.33 0.51
C THR A 103 -5.53 7.63 1.98
N SER A 104 -5.32 8.89 2.33
CA SER A 104 -5.07 9.30 3.71
C SER A 104 -5.91 10.50 4.10
N ARG A 105 -6.44 10.49 5.32
CA ARG A 105 -7.10 11.68 5.90
C ARG A 105 -6.10 12.71 6.43
N SER A 106 -4.95 12.21 6.88
CA SER A 106 -3.87 12.98 7.49
C SER A 106 -2.70 13.17 6.52
N ARG A 107 -1.89 14.21 6.73
CA ARG A 107 -0.68 14.43 5.95
C ARG A 107 0.34 13.34 6.23
N LEU A 108 0.73 12.58 5.20
CA LEU A 108 1.62 11.44 5.32
C LEU A 108 3.04 11.88 5.71
N MET A 109 3.49 13.02 5.20
CA MET A 109 4.81 13.58 5.53
C MET A 109 4.95 13.91 7.02
N GLU A 110 3.87 14.34 7.67
CA GLU A 110 3.84 14.64 9.12
C GLU A 110 3.75 13.36 9.97
N HIS A 111 3.46 12.22 9.35
CA HIS A 111 3.34 10.92 10.01
C HIS A 111 4.32 9.90 9.40
N TYR A 112 5.56 10.30 9.23
CA TYR A 112 6.58 9.49 8.55
C TYR A 112 6.75 8.08 9.15
N ASP A 113 6.60 7.92 10.46
CA ASP A 113 6.64 6.60 11.13
C ASP A 113 5.54 5.65 10.64
N LYS A 114 4.38 6.18 10.22
CA LYS A 114 3.32 5.36 9.61
C LYS A 114 3.70 4.98 8.18
N VAL A 115 4.34 5.90 7.45
CA VAL A 115 4.77 5.70 6.06
C VAL A 115 5.88 4.63 5.96
N GLN A 116 6.73 4.50 6.98
CA GLN A 116 7.74 3.43 7.08
C GLN A 116 7.15 2.02 6.88
N LYS A 117 5.92 1.79 7.36
CA LYS A 117 5.24 0.51 7.17
C LYS A 117 4.86 0.25 5.72
N TYR A 118 4.56 1.30 4.96
CA TYR A 118 4.28 1.18 3.52
C TYR A 118 5.57 0.86 2.75
N PHE A 119 6.71 1.43 3.15
CA PHE A 119 8.00 1.06 2.56
C PHE A 119 8.36 -0.40 2.82
N MET A 120 8.15 -0.91 4.04
CA MET A 120 8.33 -2.33 4.34
C MET A 120 7.37 -3.21 3.52
N GLN A 121 6.11 -2.82 3.38
CA GLN A 121 5.12 -3.54 2.57
C GLN A 121 5.59 -3.65 1.10
N ALA A 122 5.94 -2.53 0.48
CA ALA A 122 6.41 -2.53 -0.90
C ALA A 122 7.75 -3.29 -1.06
N THR A 123 8.64 -3.21 -0.07
CA THR A 123 9.87 -4.00 -0.03
C THR A 123 9.59 -5.49 -0.01
N ALA A 124 8.60 -5.94 0.78
CA ALA A 124 8.19 -7.35 0.80
C ALA A 124 7.75 -7.83 -0.57
N TYR A 125 6.92 -7.05 -1.29
CA TYR A 125 6.53 -7.38 -2.66
C TYR A 125 7.72 -7.40 -3.62
N SER A 126 8.72 -6.53 -3.43
CA SER A 126 9.94 -6.56 -4.25
C SER A 126 10.73 -7.87 -4.06
N LEU A 127 10.81 -8.36 -2.82
CA LEU A 127 11.49 -9.63 -2.51
C LEU A 127 10.71 -10.82 -3.07
N MET A 128 9.38 -10.83 -2.91
CA MET A 128 8.53 -11.85 -3.51
C MET A 128 8.66 -11.85 -5.04
N TRP A 129 8.62 -10.68 -5.68
CA TRP A 129 8.77 -10.57 -7.13
C TRP A 129 10.11 -11.16 -7.60
N LYS A 130 11.21 -10.80 -6.93
CA LYS A 130 12.53 -11.37 -7.20
C LYS A 130 12.55 -12.89 -7.05
N GLU A 131 11.94 -13.43 -5.99
CA GLU A 131 11.86 -14.88 -5.78
C GLU A 131 11.05 -15.58 -6.87
N ARG A 132 9.96 -14.96 -7.34
CA ARG A 132 9.08 -15.53 -8.37
C ARG A 132 9.64 -15.44 -9.79
N THR A 133 10.44 -14.41 -10.08
CA THR A 133 10.82 -14.06 -11.47
C THR A 133 12.33 -14.06 -11.71
N GLY A 134 13.14 -13.99 -10.66
CA GLY A 134 14.58 -13.74 -10.73
C GLY A 134 14.95 -12.29 -11.06
N ILE A 135 13.98 -11.38 -11.18
CA ILE A 135 14.19 -9.98 -11.56
C ILE A 135 14.17 -9.09 -10.32
N ASP A 136 15.18 -8.26 -10.16
CA ASP A 136 15.24 -7.25 -9.12
C ASP A 136 14.33 -6.05 -9.43
N ILE A 137 13.78 -5.45 -8.38
CA ILE A 137 13.06 -4.16 -8.44
C ILE A 137 14.03 -3.06 -8.04
N ASP A 138 14.09 -1.99 -8.84
CA ASP A 138 15.02 -0.88 -8.64
C ASP A 138 14.55 0.06 -7.52
N GLN A 139 13.24 0.31 -7.44
CA GLN A 139 12.66 1.24 -6.47
C GLN A 139 11.27 0.81 -5.97
N ILE A 140 10.89 1.35 -4.82
CA ILE A 140 9.52 1.28 -4.30
C ILE A 140 8.93 2.69 -4.31
N VAL A 141 7.68 2.81 -4.74
CA VAL A 141 6.99 4.08 -4.93
C VAL A 141 5.68 4.06 -4.15
N ILE A 142 5.55 4.92 -3.15
CA ILE A 142 4.30 5.14 -2.40
C ILE A 142 3.69 6.45 -2.85
N ILE A 143 2.46 6.40 -3.35
CA ILE A 143 1.73 7.58 -3.83
C ILE A 143 0.46 7.75 -2.98
N GLY A 144 0.49 8.74 -2.10
CA GLY A 144 -0.60 9.03 -1.17
C GLY A 144 -1.44 10.22 -1.58
N SER A 145 -2.75 10.03 -1.73
CA SER A 145 -3.73 11.09 -1.94
C SER A 145 -4.34 11.52 -0.62
N GLU A 146 -4.12 12.78 -0.23
CA GLU A 146 -4.53 13.31 1.08
C GLU A 146 -5.89 14.04 0.99
N GLU A 147 -6.80 13.82 1.95
CA GLU A 147 -8.09 14.54 2.02
C GLU A 147 -7.87 16.04 2.27
N THR A 148 -6.87 16.39 3.09
CA THR A 148 -6.57 17.77 3.53
C THR A 148 -5.52 18.49 2.67
N GLY A 149 -5.00 17.86 1.60
CA GLY A 149 -3.86 18.39 0.84
C GLY A 149 -3.69 17.83 -0.57
N ASP A 150 -2.49 18.03 -1.12
CA ASP A 150 -2.01 17.53 -2.42
C ASP A 150 -1.64 16.04 -2.36
N ILE A 151 -0.86 15.54 -3.33
CA ILE A 151 -0.30 14.18 -3.34
C ILE A 151 1.05 14.16 -2.62
N ALA A 152 1.27 13.13 -1.79
CA ALA A 152 2.58 12.79 -1.27
C ALA A 152 3.19 11.64 -2.10
N GLU A 153 4.35 11.89 -2.69
CA GLU A 153 5.12 10.91 -3.49
C GLU A 153 6.41 10.56 -2.76
N PHE A 154 6.61 9.28 -2.51
CA PHE A 154 7.83 8.76 -1.89
C PHE A 154 8.46 7.71 -2.81
N ILE A 155 9.66 8.00 -3.29
CA ILE A 155 10.49 7.05 -4.05
C ILE A 155 11.64 6.62 -3.15
N LYS A 156 11.81 5.31 -2.97
CA LYS A 156 12.83 4.74 -2.07
C LYS A 156 13.45 3.48 -2.68
N ILE A 157 14.57 3.05 -2.10
CA ILE A 157 15.26 1.82 -2.50
C ILE A 157 14.79 0.68 -1.58
N PRO A 158 14.31 -0.46 -2.10
CA PRO A 158 13.81 -1.54 -1.26
C PRO A 158 14.85 -2.10 -0.28
N PHE A 159 16.13 -2.12 -0.67
CA PHE A 159 17.22 -2.60 0.17
C PHE A 159 17.27 -1.91 1.54
N ASP A 160 16.98 -0.61 1.61
CA ASP A 160 17.05 0.20 2.84
C ASP A 160 16.08 -0.27 3.94
N PHE A 161 15.03 -1.02 3.56
CA PHE A 161 14.00 -1.49 4.51
C PHE A 161 14.03 -3.00 4.71
N LYS A 162 14.94 -3.71 4.04
CA LYS A 162 15.00 -5.18 4.05
C LYS A 162 15.24 -5.74 5.45
N GLU A 163 16.21 -5.20 6.19
CA GLU A 163 16.58 -5.69 7.51
C GLU A 163 15.41 -5.54 8.51
N VAL A 164 14.83 -4.34 8.59
CA VAL A 164 13.69 -4.06 9.47
C VAL A 164 12.47 -4.92 9.09
N LEU A 165 12.24 -5.15 7.79
CA LEU A 165 11.18 -6.05 7.33
C LEU A 165 11.41 -7.49 7.84
N ILE A 166 12.62 -8.02 7.71
CA ILE A 166 12.96 -9.38 8.17
C ILE A 166 12.72 -9.51 9.68
N GLU A 167 13.18 -8.53 10.47
CA GLU A 167 12.94 -8.52 11.92
C GLU A 167 11.43 -8.60 12.24
N LYS A 168 10.60 -7.84 11.51
CA LYS A 168 9.14 -7.83 11.70
C LYS A 168 8.49 -9.15 11.29
N ILE A 169 8.97 -9.79 10.22
CA ILE A 169 8.49 -11.13 9.80
C ILE A 169 8.85 -12.16 10.88
N GLU A 170 10.06 -12.12 11.43
CA GLU A 170 10.46 -13.02 12.50
C GLU A 170 9.64 -12.82 13.77
N GLU A 171 9.40 -11.58 14.19
CA GLU A 171 8.52 -11.26 15.32
C GLU A 171 7.12 -11.85 15.11
N PHE A 172 6.55 -11.69 13.91
CA PHE A 172 5.25 -12.23 13.56
C PHE A 172 5.20 -13.76 13.66
N HIS A 173 6.21 -14.46 13.15
CA HIS A 173 6.29 -15.93 13.24
C HIS A 173 6.51 -16.44 14.66
N LYS A 174 7.29 -15.74 15.48
CA LYS A 174 7.46 -16.06 16.91
C LYS A 174 6.12 -16.01 17.64
N LEU A 175 5.36 -14.93 17.45
CA LEU A 175 4.01 -14.78 18.03
C LEU A 175 3.08 -15.92 17.56
N GLY A 176 3.02 -16.18 16.25
CA GLY A 176 2.18 -17.25 15.70
C GLY A 176 2.52 -18.66 16.20
N THR A 177 3.79 -18.90 16.56
CA THR A 177 4.25 -20.18 17.14
C THR A 177 3.80 -20.30 18.59
N THR A 178 3.98 -19.24 19.40
CA THR A 178 3.52 -19.22 20.80
C THR A 178 2.01 -19.44 20.92
N TYR A 179 1.20 -18.83 20.05
CA TYR A 179 -0.26 -19.05 20.05
C TYR A 179 -0.65 -20.50 19.74
N ARG A 180 0.11 -21.19 18.90
CA ARG A 180 -0.13 -22.61 18.54
C ARG A 180 0.29 -23.59 19.63
N GLU A 181 1.24 -23.21 20.50
CA GLU A 181 1.70 -24.03 21.63
C GLU A 181 0.81 -23.89 22.88
N THR A 182 0.03 -22.82 22.98
CA THR A 182 -0.90 -22.56 24.10
C THR A 182 -2.33 -23.08 23.89
N LEU A 183 -2.61 -23.71 22.75
CA LEU A 183 -3.87 -24.38 22.40
C LEU A 183 -3.72 -25.90 22.50
#